data_AF-A0A941MDZ3-F1
#
_entry.id   AF-A0A941MDZ3-F1
#
_cell.length_a   1.000
_cell.length_b   1.000
_cell.length_c   1.000
_cell.angle_alpha   90.00
_cell.angle_beta   90.00
_cell.angle_gamma   90.00
#
_symmetry.space_group_name_H-M   'P 1'
#
loop_
_entity.id
_entity.type
_entity.pdbx_description
1 polymer ?
#
loop_
_entity_poly.entity_id
_entity_poly.type
_entity_poly.pdbx_seq_one_letter_code
_entity_poly.pdbx_strand_id
1 'polypeptide(L)'
;MTDTPNLALPYILPSQAQKHVTHNEAIRALDCLVQLAVESRSLAAPPASPAEGSRYLVAAAAATGDWSGHSEEIAAFQDGTWMFYEPREGWIAWVADDHELAIYSAGAWAAFTSGGGGGGSGGDPDGITELDDLAHLGINATADTTNRLALKSPASLFDNEGAGHQQKINKHAAGDTASVLYQTNYSGRAEMGLAGDDDFHFKVSPDGATWYEALKIDRNSGKLSFPSLGGPRETLTADRTYYVRADGSDSNTGRANTFGGAFLTIQKAYDVIASTLDLGGFKVAISIGAGTFAGGLLVAQPWSGGGSIIVTGAGSSTIISTTNKDAISNTSSLPGAMLVQNMTLQTTTGGGGLVNYGVGTINFGGITFGACATYHAAAIGGSAVVQAVANYSITGGAISHLFAATGGSVFVEGLTLTLTGTPAFVSAFARALSLGAIIADGLTFSGAATGARYAVLLNAIINTVTGNVNYFPGNSAGSAASGGQYA
;
A
#
# COMPACT_ATOMS: atom_id res chain seq x y z
N MET A 1 -36.34 75.40 26.62
CA MET A 1 -35.08 74.70 26.35
C MET A 1 -34.34 75.48 25.26
N THR A 2 -33.02 75.69 25.37
CA THR A 2 -32.22 76.39 24.32
C THR A 2 -31.57 75.43 23.34
N ASP A 3 -31.37 74.18 23.76
CA ASP A 3 -30.64 73.15 23.03
C ASP A 3 -31.41 71.82 23.10
N THR A 4 -31.16 70.93 22.16
CA THR A 4 -31.77 69.59 22.13
C THR A 4 -31.21 68.68 23.25
N PRO A 5 -31.98 67.68 23.73
CA PRO A 5 -31.59 66.89 24.89
C PRO A 5 -30.46 65.87 24.64
N ASN A 6 -30.34 65.27 23.44
CA ASN A 6 -29.39 64.17 23.21
C ASN A 6 -28.02 64.66 22.70
N LEU A 7 -28.03 65.59 21.74
CA LEU A 7 -26.85 66.05 21.00
C LEU A 7 -26.48 67.52 21.31
N ALA A 8 -27.23 68.19 22.19
CA ALA A 8 -27.02 69.59 22.56
C ALA A 8 -26.98 70.54 21.34
N LEU A 9 -27.85 70.30 20.35
CA LEU A 9 -27.97 71.14 19.15
C LEU A 9 -28.76 72.40 19.49
N PRO A 10 -28.28 73.60 19.15
CA PRO A 10 -28.95 74.84 19.50
C PRO A 10 -30.24 75.05 18.70
N TYR A 11 -31.32 75.44 19.36
CA TYR A 11 -32.56 75.87 18.74
C TYR A 11 -32.50 77.32 18.27
N ILE A 12 -33.23 77.64 17.20
CA ILE A 12 -33.48 79.03 16.81
C ILE A 12 -34.51 79.63 17.79
N LEU A 13 -34.17 80.78 18.40
CA LEU A 13 -35.06 81.48 19.32
C LEU A 13 -36.35 81.99 18.62
N PRO A 14 -37.48 82.12 19.37
CA PRO A 14 -38.73 82.65 18.84
C PRO A 14 -38.60 84.04 18.18
N SER A 15 -39.60 84.42 17.38
CA SER A 15 -39.71 85.73 16.71
C SER A 15 -38.75 85.99 15.52
N GLN A 16 -38.13 84.93 14.97
CA GLN A 16 -37.34 84.98 13.72
C GLN A 16 -38.20 84.71 12.47
N ALA A 17 -39.23 85.54 12.22
CA ALA A 17 -40.15 85.41 11.06
C ALA A 17 -40.71 83.99 10.85
N GLN A 18 -41.09 83.31 11.94
CA GLN A 18 -41.63 81.93 11.98
C GLN A 18 -40.70 80.82 11.45
N LYS A 19 -39.46 81.10 11.02
CA LYS A 19 -38.48 80.08 10.56
C LYS A 19 -38.07 79.09 11.66
N HIS A 20 -38.14 79.50 12.92
CA HIS A 20 -37.83 78.68 14.08
C HIS A 20 -38.75 77.45 14.21
N VAL A 21 -39.97 77.49 13.65
CA VAL A 21 -40.93 76.38 13.80
C VAL A 21 -40.44 75.15 13.03
N THR A 22 -40.31 75.26 11.71
CA THR A 22 -39.93 74.14 10.84
C THR A 22 -38.46 73.74 10.98
N HIS A 23 -37.58 74.70 11.29
CA HIS A 23 -36.17 74.37 11.51
C HIS A 23 -35.96 73.63 12.84
N ASN A 24 -36.58 74.07 13.94
CA ASN A 24 -36.42 73.37 15.22
C ASN A 24 -37.06 71.98 15.19
N GLU A 25 -38.10 71.78 14.38
CA GLU A 25 -38.65 70.44 14.08
C GLU A 25 -37.62 69.53 13.40
N ALA A 26 -36.89 70.03 12.39
CA ALA A 26 -35.81 69.28 11.76
C ALA A 26 -34.65 69.00 12.73
N ILE A 27 -34.31 69.96 13.60
CA ILE A 27 -33.27 69.80 14.62
C ILE A 27 -33.66 68.75 15.66
N ARG A 28 -34.94 68.68 16.07
CA ARG A 28 -35.46 67.60 16.93
C ARG A 28 -35.36 66.22 16.28
N ALA A 29 -35.66 66.13 14.99
CA ALA A 29 -35.50 64.88 14.25
C ALA A 29 -34.02 64.44 14.18
N LEU A 30 -33.11 65.37 13.92
CA LEU A 30 -31.67 65.09 13.91
C LEU A 30 -31.16 64.67 15.29
N ASP A 31 -31.60 65.33 16.36
CA ASP A 31 -31.26 64.96 17.74
C ASP A 31 -31.67 63.52 18.09
N CYS A 32 -32.83 63.10 17.59
CA CYS A 32 -33.31 61.74 17.81
C CYS A 32 -32.52 60.70 17.00
N LEU A 33 -32.34 60.97 15.70
CA LEU A 33 -31.93 59.98 14.71
C LEU A 33 -30.41 59.88 14.50
N VAL A 34 -29.65 60.95 14.74
CA VAL A 34 -28.19 60.92 14.65
C VAL A 34 -27.65 60.23 15.91
N GLN A 35 -26.84 59.17 15.74
CA GLN A 35 -26.41 58.31 16.85
C GLN A 35 -27.64 57.73 17.60
N LEU A 36 -28.56 57.12 16.84
CA LEU A 36 -29.80 56.55 17.38
C LEU A 36 -29.47 55.50 18.45
N ALA A 37 -29.82 55.81 19.69
CA ALA A 37 -29.74 54.92 20.83
C ALA A 37 -31.07 54.97 21.58
N VAL A 38 -31.71 53.83 21.70
CA VAL A 38 -33.00 53.68 22.36
C VAL A 38 -32.81 52.97 23.69
N GLU A 39 -33.66 53.28 24.66
CA GLU A 39 -33.63 52.63 25.97
C GLU A 39 -34.17 51.20 25.90
N SER A 40 -35.20 50.98 25.09
CA SER A 40 -35.81 49.66 24.90
C SER A 40 -36.52 49.54 23.56
N ARG A 41 -36.68 48.29 23.09
CA ARG A 41 -37.54 47.92 21.96
C ARG A 41 -38.73 47.00 22.31
N SER A 42 -38.85 46.62 23.59
CA SER A 42 -39.81 45.62 24.04
C SER A 42 -41.08 46.22 24.65
N LEU A 43 -41.13 47.54 24.84
CA LEU A 43 -42.24 48.24 25.46
C LEU A 43 -43.43 48.44 24.50
N ALA A 44 -44.60 48.09 24.99
CA ALA A 44 -45.89 48.24 24.32
C ALA A 44 -46.61 49.57 24.66
N ALA A 45 -46.23 50.23 25.75
CA ALA A 45 -46.80 51.49 26.22
C ALA A 45 -45.68 52.42 26.68
N PRO A 46 -45.87 53.76 26.58
CA PRO A 46 -44.89 54.71 27.10
C PRO A 46 -44.67 54.51 28.61
N PRO A 47 -43.45 54.73 29.12
CA PRO A 47 -43.20 54.82 30.56
C PRO A 47 -44.09 55.89 31.21
N ALA A 48 -44.46 55.71 32.47
CA ALA A 48 -45.32 56.66 33.19
C ALA A 48 -44.65 58.03 33.44
N SER A 49 -43.32 58.12 33.35
CA SER A 49 -42.55 59.34 33.55
C SER A 49 -41.28 59.31 32.68
N PRO A 50 -41.42 59.49 31.35
CA PRO A 50 -40.28 59.52 30.43
C PRO A 50 -39.44 60.77 30.69
N ALA A 51 -38.12 60.65 30.58
CA ALA A 51 -37.24 61.80 30.62
C ALA A 51 -37.26 62.51 29.26
N GLU A 52 -37.03 63.83 29.28
CA GLU A 52 -36.86 64.60 28.05
C GLU A 52 -35.66 64.06 27.26
N GLY A 53 -35.87 63.71 25.99
CA GLY A 53 -34.88 63.09 25.12
C GLY A 53 -34.86 61.56 25.14
N SER A 54 -35.63 60.89 26.01
CA SER A 54 -35.77 59.43 25.99
C SER A 54 -36.28 58.93 24.64
N ARG A 55 -35.70 57.84 24.16
CA ARG A 55 -36.00 57.24 22.85
C ARG A 55 -36.31 55.75 23.03
N TYR A 56 -37.31 55.26 22.31
CA TYR A 56 -37.74 53.87 22.33
C TYR A 56 -38.04 53.39 20.91
N LEU A 57 -37.87 52.10 20.65
CA LEU A 57 -38.50 51.44 19.51
C LEU A 57 -39.84 50.88 19.99
N VAL A 58 -40.94 51.28 19.36
CA VAL A 58 -42.26 50.81 19.77
C VAL A 58 -42.40 49.35 19.37
N ALA A 59 -42.77 48.49 20.32
CA ALA A 59 -42.89 47.06 20.07
C ALA A 59 -43.90 46.75 18.97
N ALA A 60 -43.51 45.88 18.01
CA ALA A 60 -44.27 45.61 16.79
C ALA A 60 -45.73 45.19 17.02
N ALA A 61 -45.99 44.34 18.03
CA ALA A 61 -47.27 43.65 18.18
C ALA A 61 -48.27 44.28 19.16
N ALA A 62 -47.98 45.42 19.81
CA ALA A 62 -48.83 45.89 20.91
C ALA A 62 -48.71 47.38 21.28
N ALA A 63 -48.64 48.31 20.33
CA ALA A 63 -48.58 49.74 20.68
C ALA A 63 -49.90 50.22 21.36
N THR A 64 -49.79 50.77 22.57
CA THR A 64 -50.91 51.19 23.42
C THR A 64 -50.63 52.53 24.10
N GLY A 65 -51.66 53.15 24.70
CA GLY A 65 -51.54 54.49 25.27
C GLY A 65 -51.20 55.53 24.20
N ASP A 66 -50.30 56.47 24.52
CA ASP A 66 -49.87 57.50 23.57
C ASP A 66 -49.10 56.94 22.36
N TRP A 67 -48.67 55.68 22.40
CA TRP A 67 -47.99 55.01 21.28
C TRP A 67 -48.95 54.32 20.31
N SER A 68 -50.27 54.31 20.58
CA SER A 68 -51.26 53.63 19.75
C SER A 68 -51.19 54.07 18.28
N GLY A 69 -50.93 53.13 17.37
CA GLY A 69 -50.81 53.36 15.93
C GLY A 69 -49.38 53.56 15.40
N HIS A 70 -48.38 53.59 16.29
CA HIS A 70 -46.98 53.85 15.97
C HIS A 70 -46.08 52.63 16.18
N SER A 71 -46.60 51.41 15.96
CA SER A 71 -45.80 50.17 16.03
C SER A 71 -44.57 50.26 15.11
N GLU A 72 -43.42 49.78 15.61
CA GLU A 72 -42.12 49.75 14.90
C GLU A 72 -41.48 51.13 14.61
N GLU A 73 -42.15 52.23 14.96
CA GLU A 73 -41.58 53.57 14.85
C GLU A 73 -40.63 53.87 16.02
N ILE A 74 -39.74 54.84 15.81
CA ILE A 74 -38.91 55.39 16.89
C ILE A 74 -39.73 56.44 17.62
N ALA A 75 -40.06 56.18 18.87
CA ALA A 75 -40.74 57.12 19.76
C ALA A 75 -39.71 57.94 20.54
N ALA A 76 -39.75 59.27 20.45
CA ALA A 76 -38.91 60.19 21.18
C ALA A 76 -39.75 61.13 22.04
N PHE A 77 -39.45 61.22 23.33
CA PHE A 77 -40.13 62.17 24.23
C PHE A 77 -39.45 63.54 24.12
N GLN A 78 -40.14 64.49 23.50
CA GLN A 78 -39.61 65.81 23.14
C GLN A 78 -40.62 66.92 23.43
N ASP A 79 -40.18 68.01 24.05
CA ASP A 79 -40.99 69.15 24.49
C ASP A 79 -42.25 68.72 25.29
N GLY A 80 -42.12 67.65 26.09
CA GLY A 80 -43.22 67.10 26.88
C GLY A 80 -44.28 66.29 26.11
N THR A 81 -44.04 65.95 24.84
CA THR A 81 -44.91 65.09 24.02
C THR A 81 -44.12 63.98 23.33
N TRP A 82 -44.80 62.92 22.89
CA TRP A 82 -44.20 61.89 22.05
C TRP A 82 -44.17 62.34 20.58
N MET A 83 -42.98 62.26 19.99
CA MET A 83 -42.73 62.41 18.57
C MET A 83 -42.39 61.03 17.99
N PHE A 84 -42.88 60.73 16.80
CA PHE A 84 -42.62 59.44 16.16
C PHE A 84 -41.95 59.61 14.80
N TYR A 85 -40.99 58.72 14.54
CA TYR A 85 -40.22 58.70 13.30
C TYR A 85 -40.29 57.31 12.66
N GLU A 86 -40.88 57.25 11.47
CA GLU A 86 -40.93 56.04 10.65
C GLU A 86 -39.52 55.65 10.18
N PRO A 87 -39.05 54.44 10.49
CA PRO A 87 -37.73 53.98 10.09
C PRO A 87 -37.64 53.69 8.58
N ARG A 88 -36.43 53.81 8.03
CA ARG A 88 -36.14 53.43 6.63
C ARG A 88 -35.13 52.30 6.58
N GLU A 89 -35.17 51.54 5.49
CA GLU A 89 -34.25 50.43 5.22
C GLU A 89 -32.79 50.84 5.48
N GLY A 90 -32.09 50.06 6.31
CA GLY A 90 -30.69 50.27 6.68
C GLY A 90 -30.45 51.20 7.87
N TRP A 91 -31.49 51.70 8.54
CA TRP A 91 -31.32 52.44 9.81
C TRP A 91 -30.77 51.52 10.90
N ILE A 92 -29.90 52.06 11.75
CA ILE A 92 -29.25 51.32 12.83
C ILE A 92 -29.53 52.03 14.16
N ALA A 93 -29.84 51.27 15.20
CA ALA A 93 -30.09 51.75 16.56
C ALA A 93 -29.30 50.92 17.57
N TRP A 94 -28.67 51.57 18.56
CA TRP A 94 -28.22 50.86 19.77
C TRP A 94 -29.42 50.68 20.70
N VAL A 95 -29.71 49.46 21.12
CA VAL A 95 -30.80 49.15 22.06
C VAL A 95 -30.18 48.86 23.43
N ALA A 96 -30.42 49.75 24.39
CA ALA A 96 -29.68 49.76 25.65
C ALA A 96 -30.08 48.62 26.61
N ASP A 97 -31.34 48.20 26.62
CA ASP A 97 -31.82 47.07 27.42
C ASP A 97 -31.26 45.72 26.95
N ASP A 98 -31.14 45.56 25.63
CA ASP A 98 -30.65 44.34 24.99
C ASP A 98 -29.12 44.33 24.78
N HIS A 99 -28.42 45.44 25.04
CA HIS A 99 -26.98 45.59 24.81
C HIS A 99 -26.51 45.25 23.38
N GLU A 100 -27.34 45.53 22.37
CA GLU A 100 -27.06 45.19 20.97
C GLU A 100 -27.36 46.32 19.97
N LEU A 101 -26.85 46.16 18.75
CA LEU A 101 -27.27 46.96 17.60
C LEU A 101 -28.47 46.29 16.92
N ALA A 102 -29.48 47.08 16.60
CA ALA A 102 -30.60 46.69 15.75
C ALA A 102 -30.50 47.39 14.38
N ILE A 103 -30.92 46.71 13.32
CA ILE A 103 -31.04 47.24 11.96
C ILE A 103 -32.49 47.11 11.48
N TYR A 104 -33.02 48.18 10.89
CA TYR A 104 -34.30 48.13 10.21
C TYR A 104 -34.11 47.58 8.79
N SER A 105 -34.61 46.38 8.54
CA SER A 105 -34.53 45.75 7.22
C SER A 105 -35.74 44.88 6.93
N ALA A 106 -36.11 44.77 5.66
CA ALA A 106 -37.28 44.02 5.21
C ALA A 106 -38.59 44.39 5.94
N GLY A 107 -38.70 45.65 6.38
CA GLY A 107 -39.90 46.19 7.04
C GLY A 107 -40.01 45.91 8.54
N ALA A 108 -38.94 45.50 9.22
CA ALA A 108 -38.92 45.30 10.67
C ALA A 108 -37.54 45.60 11.28
N TRP A 109 -37.49 45.86 12.59
CA TRP A 109 -36.23 45.91 13.34
C TRP A 109 -35.74 44.51 13.70
N ALA A 110 -34.48 44.20 13.40
CA ALA A 110 -33.83 42.94 13.72
C ALA A 110 -32.44 43.19 14.33
N ALA A 111 -31.87 42.21 15.04
CA ALA A 111 -30.50 42.30 15.55
C ALA A 111 -29.48 42.42 14.39
N PHE A 112 -28.44 43.25 14.56
CA PHE A 112 -27.37 43.44 13.59
C PHE A 112 -26.32 42.32 13.73
N THR A 113 -26.53 41.21 13.02
CA THR A 113 -25.62 40.06 13.02
C THR A 113 -24.63 40.12 11.84
N SER A 114 -23.35 39.79 12.06
CA SER A 114 -22.37 39.73 10.98
C SER A 114 -22.47 38.42 10.17
N GLY A 115 -23.31 38.43 9.13
CA GLY A 115 -23.17 37.60 7.93
C GLY A 115 -23.73 36.17 7.95
N GLY A 116 -24.55 35.87 6.93
CA GLY A 116 -24.95 34.52 6.52
C GLY A 116 -26.47 34.33 6.45
N GLY A 117 -27.07 34.52 5.27
CA GLY A 117 -28.49 34.27 5.09
C GLY A 117 -28.82 32.77 5.15
N GLY A 118 -29.74 32.37 6.02
CA GLY A 118 -30.42 31.07 5.94
C GLY A 118 -30.78 30.38 7.26
N GLY A 119 -31.80 30.89 7.97
CA GLY A 119 -32.75 30.07 8.75
C GLY A 119 -32.21 29.14 9.85
N GLY A 120 -31.91 29.70 11.03
CA GLY A 120 -31.81 28.98 12.30
C GLY A 120 -32.68 29.65 13.36
N SER A 121 -33.75 28.99 13.79
CA SER A 121 -34.63 29.47 14.86
C SER A 121 -34.08 29.06 16.21
N GLY A 122 -33.50 30.01 16.95
CA GLY A 122 -33.09 29.83 18.35
C GLY A 122 -32.61 31.15 18.91
N GLY A 123 -33.48 31.84 19.67
CA GLY A 123 -33.14 33.10 20.30
C GLY A 123 -32.14 32.91 21.43
N ASP A 124 -31.02 33.63 21.35
CA ASP A 124 -30.16 33.94 22.48
C ASP A 124 -29.67 35.40 22.31
N PRO A 125 -29.70 36.26 23.35
CA PRO A 125 -29.57 37.71 23.21
C PRO A 125 -28.13 38.25 23.25
N ASP A 126 -27.09 37.40 23.20
CA ASP A 126 -25.69 37.81 23.32
C ASP A 126 -24.86 37.53 22.04
N GLY A 127 -24.81 38.51 21.12
CA GLY A 127 -23.79 38.56 20.06
C GLY A 127 -23.86 37.47 18.97
N ILE A 128 -22.80 37.38 18.15
CA ILE A 128 -22.66 36.44 17.02
C ILE A 128 -22.72 34.97 17.48
N THR A 129 -23.92 34.39 17.54
CA THR A 129 -24.12 33.04 18.10
C THR A 129 -23.93 31.90 17.10
N GLU A 130 -24.05 32.15 15.79
CA GLU A 130 -23.93 31.11 14.76
C GLU A 130 -23.15 31.61 13.53
N LEU A 131 -22.23 30.79 13.01
CA LEU A 131 -21.40 31.04 11.82
C LEU A 131 -21.62 29.93 10.78
N ASP A 132 -22.89 29.64 10.51
CA ASP A 132 -23.29 28.62 9.55
C ASP A 132 -23.17 29.14 8.10
N ASP A 133 -22.90 28.23 7.16
CA ASP A 133 -22.80 28.49 5.71
C ASP A 133 -21.87 29.66 5.31
N LEU A 134 -20.80 29.88 6.08
CA LEU A 134 -19.74 30.82 5.69
C LEU A 134 -19.19 30.48 4.30
N ALA A 135 -19.22 31.47 3.40
CA ALA A 135 -18.68 31.31 2.05
C ALA A 135 -17.16 31.01 2.08
N HIS A 136 -16.43 31.71 2.95
CA HIS A 136 -14.98 31.56 3.15
C HIS A 136 -14.60 31.87 4.61
N LEU A 137 -13.70 31.09 5.19
CA LEU A 137 -13.08 31.33 6.50
C LEU A 137 -11.55 31.19 6.39
N GLY A 138 -10.84 32.31 6.53
CA GLY A 138 -9.38 32.38 6.46
C GLY A 138 -8.76 32.82 7.77
N ILE A 139 -7.78 32.08 8.29
CA ILE A 139 -7.00 32.42 9.49
C ILE A 139 -5.53 32.57 9.09
N ASN A 140 -5.06 33.83 9.05
CA ASN A 140 -3.71 34.21 8.56
C ASN A 140 -3.42 33.72 7.11
N ALA A 141 -4.48 33.39 6.37
CA ALA A 141 -4.47 32.93 4.99
C ALA A 141 -5.71 33.47 4.28
N THR A 142 -5.61 33.70 2.98
CA THR A 142 -6.76 34.04 2.14
C THR A 142 -7.46 32.75 1.74
N ALA A 143 -8.71 32.57 2.18
CA ALA A 143 -9.57 31.50 1.70
C ALA A 143 -10.11 31.84 0.30
N ASP A 144 -10.40 30.81 -0.49
CA ASP A 144 -10.89 30.94 -1.87
C ASP A 144 -11.98 29.89 -2.15
N THR A 145 -12.51 29.89 -3.38
CA THR A 145 -13.63 29.00 -3.75
C THR A 145 -13.30 27.51 -3.70
N THR A 146 -12.01 27.16 -3.71
CA THR A 146 -11.47 25.80 -3.58
C THR A 146 -11.14 25.50 -2.12
N ASN A 147 -10.36 26.35 -1.47
CA ASN A 147 -9.94 26.25 -0.07
C ASN A 147 -10.81 27.16 0.80
N ARG A 148 -12.08 26.79 0.96
CA ARG A 148 -13.05 27.62 1.70
C ARG A 148 -12.71 27.76 3.19
N LEU A 149 -12.02 26.78 3.77
CA LEU A 149 -11.35 26.91 5.05
C LEU A 149 -9.84 26.92 4.82
N ALA A 150 -9.18 28.05 5.09
CA ALA A 150 -7.74 28.21 4.93
C ALA A 150 -7.08 28.64 6.24
N LEU A 151 -6.04 27.93 6.66
CA LEU A 151 -5.30 28.20 7.90
C LEU A 151 -3.80 28.21 7.63
N LYS A 152 -3.12 29.27 8.06
CA LYS A 152 -1.66 29.38 8.01
C LYS A 152 -1.14 29.76 9.39
N SER A 153 -0.91 28.77 10.23
CA SER A 153 -0.45 28.93 11.62
C SER A 153 0.68 27.94 11.92
N PRO A 154 1.39 28.10 13.06
CA PRO A 154 2.33 27.08 13.55
C PRO A 154 1.65 25.74 13.89
N ALA A 155 0.37 25.73 14.27
CA ALA A 155 -0.38 24.54 14.64
C ALA A 155 -1.90 24.70 14.45
N SER A 156 -2.60 23.57 14.32
CA SER A 156 -4.06 23.45 14.37
C SER A 156 -4.40 22.43 15.46
N LEU A 157 -5.09 22.85 16.52
CA LEU A 157 -5.51 21.95 17.60
C LEU A 157 -6.97 21.59 17.42
N PHE A 158 -7.26 20.29 17.37
CA PHE A 158 -8.60 19.74 17.43
C PHE A 158 -8.69 18.86 18.68
N ASP A 159 -9.32 19.36 19.73
CA ASP A 159 -9.40 18.70 21.04
C ASP A 159 -10.83 18.24 21.38
N ASN A 160 -10.97 17.49 22.48
CA ASN A 160 -12.23 16.86 22.89
C ASN A 160 -12.50 17.02 24.39
N GLU A 161 -13.79 17.11 24.75
CA GLU A 161 -14.28 17.22 26.13
C GLU A 161 -14.71 15.85 26.71
N GLY A 162 -14.30 14.74 26.07
CA GLY A 162 -14.68 13.35 26.40
C GLY A 162 -15.49 12.65 25.31
N ALA A 163 -15.70 11.33 25.48
CA ALA A 163 -16.43 10.40 24.58
C ALA A 163 -15.91 10.21 23.14
N GLY A 164 -15.29 11.21 22.50
CA GLY A 164 -14.63 11.06 21.21
C GLY A 164 -14.44 12.35 20.41
N HIS A 165 -13.58 12.29 19.38
CA HIS A 165 -13.38 13.35 18.40
C HIS A 165 -13.05 12.72 17.04
N GLN A 166 -13.83 13.01 16.00
CA GLN A 166 -13.66 12.43 14.67
C GLN A 166 -13.56 13.51 13.60
N GLN A 167 -12.50 13.43 12.79
CA GLN A 167 -12.40 14.17 11.53
C GLN A 167 -13.01 13.32 10.42
N LYS A 168 -14.09 13.80 9.80
CA LYS A 168 -14.78 13.11 8.71
C LYS A 168 -14.38 13.74 7.38
N ILE A 169 -13.75 12.94 6.52
CA ILE A 169 -13.35 13.35 5.16
C ILE A 169 -14.13 12.47 4.18
N ASN A 170 -15.11 13.06 3.50
CA ASN A 170 -15.96 12.35 2.54
C ASN A 170 -15.50 12.61 1.11
N LYS A 171 -15.63 11.61 0.25
CA LYS A 171 -15.54 11.74 -1.20
C LYS A 171 -16.92 11.56 -1.83
N HIS A 172 -17.17 12.20 -2.97
CA HIS A 172 -18.49 12.24 -3.59
C HIS A 172 -18.79 10.95 -4.39
N ALA A 173 -17.80 10.39 -5.08
CA ALA A 173 -17.89 9.13 -5.81
C ALA A 173 -16.72 8.18 -5.48
N ALA A 174 -16.86 6.91 -5.87
CA ALA A 174 -15.85 5.88 -5.59
C ALA A 174 -14.47 6.19 -6.21
N GLY A 175 -14.43 6.85 -7.37
CA GLY A 175 -13.19 7.25 -8.05
C GLY A 175 -12.57 8.56 -7.54
N ASP A 176 -13.25 9.28 -6.64
CA ASP A 176 -12.76 10.54 -6.10
C ASP A 176 -11.73 10.31 -4.97
N THR A 177 -11.15 11.39 -4.48
CA THR A 177 -10.14 11.37 -3.41
C THR A 177 -10.65 11.99 -2.12
N ALA A 178 -10.48 11.27 -1.01
CA ALA A 178 -10.63 11.76 0.36
C ALA A 178 -9.36 11.42 1.14
N SER A 179 -8.46 12.39 1.31
CA SER A 179 -7.12 12.17 1.82
C SER A 179 -6.58 13.34 2.65
N VAL A 180 -5.48 13.07 3.35
CA VAL A 180 -4.61 14.09 3.94
C VAL A 180 -3.32 14.14 3.12
N LEU A 181 -3.03 15.30 2.52
CA LEU A 181 -1.86 15.54 1.69
C LEU A 181 -0.80 16.35 2.47
N TYR A 182 0.40 15.77 2.60
CA TYR A 182 1.56 16.39 3.23
C TYR A 182 2.44 17.04 2.17
N GLN A 183 2.81 18.31 2.35
CA GLN A 183 3.50 19.10 1.33
C GLN A 183 4.69 19.89 1.86
N THR A 184 5.66 20.15 0.99
CA THR A 184 6.70 21.16 1.19
C THR A 184 6.61 22.17 0.05
N ASN A 185 6.45 23.46 0.37
CA ASN A 185 6.35 24.53 -0.63
C ASN A 185 5.31 24.22 -1.72
N TYR A 186 4.09 23.82 -1.33
CA TYR A 186 2.98 23.46 -2.22
C TYR A 186 3.23 22.26 -3.15
N SER A 187 4.31 21.50 -2.92
CA SER A 187 4.62 20.26 -3.65
C SER A 187 4.37 19.04 -2.74
N GLY A 188 3.58 18.08 -3.22
CA GLY A 188 3.20 16.88 -2.47
C GLY A 188 4.40 15.98 -2.13
N ARG A 189 4.41 15.41 -0.92
CA ARG A 189 5.46 14.50 -0.44
C ARG A 189 4.92 13.17 0.08
N ALA A 190 3.77 13.21 0.75
CA ALA A 190 3.07 12.01 1.18
C ALA A 190 1.56 12.26 1.16
N GLU A 191 0.77 11.21 0.95
CA GLU A 191 -0.69 11.28 0.94
C GLU A 191 -1.26 10.00 1.54
N MET A 192 -2.26 10.12 2.41
CA MET A 192 -2.97 8.97 2.98
C MET A 192 -4.48 9.16 2.95
N GLY A 193 -5.23 8.09 2.61
CA GLY A 193 -6.70 8.13 2.53
C GLY A 193 -7.27 7.25 1.42
N LEU A 194 -8.52 7.52 1.04
CA LEU A 194 -9.20 6.88 -0.08
C LEU A 194 -8.85 7.63 -1.36
N ALA A 195 -7.80 7.20 -2.05
CA ALA A 195 -7.14 7.99 -3.10
C ALA A 195 -7.32 7.38 -4.50
N GLY A 196 -8.48 7.63 -5.10
CA GLY A 196 -8.85 7.17 -6.46
C GLY A 196 -9.65 5.87 -6.50
N ASP A 197 -9.81 5.20 -5.36
CA ASP A 197 -10.70 4.07 -5.15
C ASP A 197 -11.12 4.00 -3.65
N ASP A 198 -11.84 2.95 -3.24
CA ASP A 198 -12.33 2.76 -1.87
C ASP A 198 -11.37 1.97 -0.94
N ASP A 199 -10.19 1.60 -1.43
CA ASP A 199 -9.13 1.02 -0.60
C ASP A 199 -8.41 2.14 0.16
N PHE A 200 -7.72 1.79 1.26
CA PHE A 200 -6.92 2.78 2.00
C PHE A 200 -5.49 2.79 1.45
N HIS A 201 -5.01 3.97 1.05
CA HIS A 201 -3.71 4.17 0.42
C HIS A 201 -2.76 4.96 1.33
N PHE A 202 -1.46 4.71 1.14
CA PHE A 202 -0.38 5.55 1.64
C PHE A 202 0.69 5.67 0.54
N LYS A 203 0.77 6.87 -0.05
CA LYS A 203 1.64 7.17 -1.18
C LYS A 203 2.71 8.17 -0.78
N VAL A 204 3.90 8.07 -1.38
CA VAL A 204 5.00 9.04 -1.23
C VAL A 204 5.48 9.55 -2.58
N SER A 205 5.97 10.78 -2.61
CA SER A 205 6.48 11.42 -3.83
C SER A 205 7.77 12.19 -3.56
N PRO A 206 8.82 12.01 -4.38
CA PRO A 206 10.03 12.82 -4.29
C PRO A 206 9.84 14.25 -4.81
N ASP A 207 8.88 14.49 -5.71
CA ASP A 207 8.79 15.72 -6.53
C ASP A 207 7.37 16.34 -6.59
N GLY A 208 6.36 15.68 -6.02
CA GLY A 208 4.95 16.07 -6.07
C GLY A 208 4.23 15.67 -7.37
N ALA A 209 4.91 14.98 -8.28
CA ALA A 209 4.38 14.54 -9.58
C ALA A 209 4.43 13.01 -9.74
N THR A 210 5.56 12.40 -9.39
CA THR A 210 5.78 10.96 -9.41
C THR A 210 5.36 10.39 -8.06
N TRP A 211 4.38 9.49 -8.04
CA TRP A 211 3.85 8.91 -6.81
C TRP A 211 4.13 7.40 -6.73
N TYR A 212 4.57 6.96 -5.55
CA TYR A 212 4.84 5.56 -5.22
C TYR A 212 3.87 5.09 -4.13
N GLU A 213 3.14 4.01 -4.40
CA GLU A 213 2.26 3.38 -3.41
C GLU A 213 3.09 2.56 -2.43
N ALA A 214 3.25 3.07 -1.21
CA ALA A 214 4.05 2.40 -0.18
C ALA A 214 3.22 1.31 0.52
N LEU A 215 1.94 1.59 0.79
CA LEU A 215 1.04 0.69 1.52
C LEU A 215 -0.39 0.83 0.98
N LYS A 216 -1.03 -0.29 0.69
CA LYS A 216 -2.45 -0.34 0.31
C LYS A 216 -3.19 -1.40 1.13
N ILE A 217 -4.33 -1.03 1.73
CA ILE A 217 -5.24 -1.94 2.45
C ILE A 217 -6.48 -2.19 1.60
N ASP A 218 -6.66 -3.43 1.16
CA ASP A 218 -7.85 -3.84 0.42
C ASP A 218 -9.11 -3.74 1.29
N ARG A 219 -10.13 -3.05 0.79
CA ARG A 219 -11.38 -2.78 1.52
C ARG A 219 -12.20 -4.03 1.85
N ASN A 220 -12.11 -5.07 1.02
CA ASN A 220 -12.96 -6.27 1.17
C ASN A 220 -12.36 -7.27 2.16
N SER A 221 -11.04 -7.33 2.23
CA SER A 221 -10.31 -8.35 2.98
C SER A 221 -9.48 -7.81 4.14
N GLY A 222 -9.27 -6.49 4.21
CA GLY A 222 -8.37 -5.86 5.19
C GLY A 222 -6.90 -6.21 4.96
N LYS A 223 -6.54 -6.82 3.82
CA LYS A 223 -5.18 -7.26 3.54
C LYS A 223 -4.27 -6.07 3.22
N LEU A 224 -3.14 -6.04 3.91
CA LEU A 224 -2.06 -5.11 3.67
C LEU A 224 -1.22 -5.55 2.46
N SER A 225 -0.84 -4.61 1.60
CA SER A 225 0.12 -4.82 0.52
C SER A 225 1.14 -3.67 0.49
N PHE A 226 2.35 -3.94 -0.04
CA PHE A 226 3.41 -2.94 -0.18
C PHE A 226 3.88 -2.86 -1.64
N PRO A 227 3.10 -2.19 -2.52
CA PRO A 227 3.30 -2.29 -3.97
C PRO A 227 4.69 -1.83 -4.45
N SER A 228 5.32 -0.90 -3.75
CA SER A 228 6.66 -0.38 -4.10
C SER A 228 7.84 -1.16 -3.51
N LEU A 229 7.65 -2.03 -2.50
CA LEU A 229 8.73 -2.76 -1.80
C LEU A 229 8.67 -4.29 -1.97
N GLY A 230 7.65 -4.83 -2.65
CA GLY A 230 7.45 -6.29 -2.77
C GLY A 230 6.86 -6.97 -1.52
N GLY A 231 6.62 -6.22 -0.44
CA GLY A 231 6.00 -6.70 0.81
C GLY A 231 6.88 -7.61 1.68
N PRO A 232 6.53 -7.80 2.96
CA PRO A 232 7.16 -8.82 3.80
C PRO A 232 6.82 -10.20 3.23
N ARG A 233 7.84 -11.05 3.12
CA ARG A 233 7.68 -12.45 2.77
C ARG A 233 6.82 -13.14 3.83
N GLU A 234 5.96 -14.06 3.42
CA GLU A 234 5.26 -14.92 4.36
C GLU A 234 6.28 -15.85 5.05
N THR A 235 6.43 -15.74 6.37
CA THR A 235 7.25 -16.67 7.15
C THR A 235 6.46 -17.94 7.45
N LEU A 236 7.00 -19.09 7.03
CA LEU A 236 6.37 -20.37 7.31
C LEU A 236 6.44 -20.73 8.79
N THR A 237 5.36 -21.35 9.28
CA THR A 237 5.25 -21.92 10.63
C THR A 237 5.11 -23.45 10.62
N ALA A 238 5.09 -24.05 9.42
CA ALA A 238 5.03 -25.48 9.18
C ALA A 238 5.50 -25.79 7.74
N ASP A 239 5.81 -27.06 7.49
CA ASP A 239 6.12 -27.56 6.15
C ASP A 239 5.02 -27.24 5.14
N ARG A 240 5.42 -27.03 3.87
CA ARG A 240 4.51 -26.64 2.80
C ARG A 240 4.70 -27.46 1.54
N THR A 241 3.60 -27.79 0.87
CA THR A 241 3.64 -28.40 -0.46
C THR A 241 2.98 -27.47 -1.48
N TYR A 242 3.65 -27.34 -2.64
CA TYR A 242 3.10 -26.82 -3.88
C TYR A 242 2.99 -27.95 -4.90
N TYR A 243 1.92 -27.93 -5.69
CA TYR A 243 1.63 -28.97 -6.69
C TYR A 243 1.86 -28.44 -8.10
N VAL A 244 2.48 -29.26 -8.94
CA VAL A 244 2.69 -29.01 -10.37
C VAL A 244 2.05 -30.15 -11.15
N ARG A 245 1.22 -29.82 -12.14
CA ARG A 245 0.53 -30.81 -12.97
C ARG A 245 0.59 -30.41 -14.45
N ALA A 246 0.59 -31.40 -15.34
CA ALA A 246 0.58 -31.17 -16.79
C ALA A 246 -0.72 -30.51 -17.29
N ASP A 247 -1.80 -30.60 -16.52
CA ASP A 247 -3.09 -29.93 -16.75
C ASP A 247 -3.29 -28.69 -15.85
N GLY A 248 -2.27 -28.21 -15.14
CA GLY A 248 -2.37 -27.05 -14.25
C GLY A 248 -2.39 -25.71 -14.98
N SER A 249 -2.32 -24.61 -14.22
CA SER A 249 -2.14 -23.25 -14.74
C SER A 249 -1.19 -22.45 -13.84
N ASP A 250 -0.27 -21.68 -14.43
CA ASP A 250 0.62 -20.80 -13.67
C ASP A 250 -0.09 -19.56 -13.08
N SER A 251 -1.37 -19.38 -13.41
CA SER A 251 -2.26 -18.44 -12.72
C SER A 251 -2.84 -18.99 -11.41
N ASN A 252 -2.72 -20.29 -11.14
CA ASN A 252 -3.22 -20.91 -9.91
C ASN A 252 -2.32 -20.59 -8.72
N THR A 253 -2.73 -20.99 -7.51
CA THR A 253 -1.93 -20.77 -6.29
C THR A 253 -0.91 -21.88 -6.02
N GLY A 254 -1.03 -23.02 -6.71
CA GLY A 254 -0.24 -24.22 -6.47
C GLY A 254 -0.58 -24.97 -5.17
N ARG A 255 -1.59 -24.53 -4.41
CA ARG A 255 -1.85 -25.02 -3.04
C ARG A 255 -2.70 -26.29 -2.97
N ALA A 256 -3.29 -26.73 -4.08
CA ALA A 256 -4.10 -27.94 -4.14
C ALA A 256 -3.72 -28.81 -5.34
N ASN A 257 -3.74 -30.13 -5.15
CA ASN A 257 -3.46 -31.10 -6.22
C ASN A 257 -4.68 -31.33 -7.11
N THR A 258 -5.13 -30.30 -7.81
CA THR A 258 -6.27 -30.32 -8.72
C THR A 258 -5.97 -29.46 -9.95
N PHE A 259 -6.74 -29.63 -11.03
CA PHE A 259 -6.64 -28.81 -12.24
C PHE A 259 -6.68 -27.29 -11.93
N GLY A 260 -7.66 -26.85 -11.12
CA GLY A 260 -7.79 -25.44 -10.73
C GLY A 260 -6.89 -25.00 -9.57
N GLY A 261 -6.05 -25.90 -9.04
CA GLY A 261 -5.25 -25.66 -7.85
C GLY A 261 -3.74 -25.68 -8.07
N ALA A 262 -3.26 -26.50 -9.01
CA ALA A 262 -1.83 -26.73 -9.23
C ALA A 262 -1.23 -25.75 -10.25
N PHE A 263 0.06 -25.47 -10.13
CA PHE A 263 0.83 -24.78 -11.16
C PHE A 263 0.98 -25.67 -12.41
N LEU A 264 1.22 -25.05 -13.56
CA LEU A 264 1.56 -25.76 -14.79
C LEU A 264 3.05 -26.09 -14.85
N THR A 265 3.90 -25.17 -14.40
CA THR A 265 5.35 -25.28 -14.53
C THR A 265 6.07 -25.44 -13.20
N ILE A 266 7.18 -26.19 -13.24
CA ILE A 266 8.08 -26.38 -12.10
C ILE A 266 8.77 -25.06 -11.73
N GLN A 267 9.15 -24.28 -12.75
CA GLN A 267 9.74 -22.96 -12.56
C GLN A 267 8.80 -22.02 -11.79
N LYS A 268 7.51 -21.97 -12.15
CA LYS A 268 6.54 -21.13 -11.43
C LYS A 268 6.44 -21.49 -9.95
N ALA A 269 6.43 -22.78 -9.62
CA ALA A 269 6.42 -23.23 -8.23
C ALA A 269 7.65 -22.72 -7.48
N TYR A 270 8.84 -22.84 -8.07
CA TYR A 270 10.07 -22.32 -7.47
C TYR A 270 10.06 -20.80 -7.32
N ASP A 271 9.67 -20.06 -8.36
CA ASP A 271 9.65 -18.60 -8.34
C ASP A 271 8.72 -18.06 -7.26
N VAL A 272 7.56 -18.69 -7.03
CA VAL A 272 6.67 -18.34 -5.92
C VAL A 272 7.38 -18.55 -4.58
N ILE A 273 8.00 -19.72 -4.37
CA ILE A 273 8.74 -20.00 -3.12
C ILE A 273 9.85 -18.96 -2.91
N ALA A 274 10.67 -18.72 -3.93
CA ALA A 274 11.84 -17.87 -3.83
C ALA A 274 11.51 -16.37 -3.75
N SER A 275 10.34 -15.92 -4.23
CA SER A 275 9.95 -14.50 -4.20
C SER A 275 9.02 -14.13 -3.05
N THR A 276 8.16 -15.04 -2.59
CA THR A 276 7.09 -14.69 -1.63
C THR A 276 7.26 -15.28 -0.23
N LEU A 277 8.11 -16.31 -0.06
CA LEU A 277 8.26 -17.00 1.22
C LEU A 277 9.58 -16.69 1.91
N ASP A 278 9.51 -16.68 3.24
CA ASP A 278 10.61 -16.98 4.15
C ASP A 278 10.31 -18.36 4.74
N LEU A 279 11.20 -19.33 4.51
CA LEU A 279 10.94 -20.72 4.88
C LEU A 279 10.98 -20.94 6.40
N GLY A 280 11.53 -20.03 7.20
CA GLY A 280 11.56 -20.17 8.67
C GLY A 280 12.20 -21.47 9.16
N GLY A 281 13.13 -22.05 8.41
CA GLY A 281 13.73 -23.36 8.69
C GLY A 281 12.90 -24.59 8.25
N PHE A 282 11.66 -24.40 7.79
CA PHE A 282 10.77 -25.47 7.36
C PHE A 282 11.10 -26.00 5.96
N LYS A 283 10.52 -27.15 5.63
CA LYS A 283 10.65 -27.77 4.32
C LYS A 283 9.53 -27.31 3.39
N VAL A 284 9.89 -27.03 2.14
CA VAL A 284 8.93 -26.80 1.06
C VAL A 284 9.08 -27.85 -0.03
N ALA A 285 8.00 -28.58 -0.32
CA ALA A 285 7.95 -29.57 -1.39
C ALA A 285 7.31 -28.99 -2.66
N ILE A 286 7.94 -29.20 -3.81
CA ILE A 286 7.35 -29.09 -5.14
C ILE A 286 6.99 -30.51 -5.58
N SER A 287 5.71 -30.86 -5.47
CA SER A 287 5.18 -32.17 -5.83
C SER A 287 4.68 -32.15 -7.27
N ILE A 288 5.38 -32.87 -8.15
CA ILE A 288 5.10 -32.91 -9.58
C ILE A 288 4.31 -34.18 -9.90
N GLY A 289 3.16 -34.03 -10.55
CA GLY A 289 2.34 -35.15 -11.01
C GLY A 289 2.98 -35.94 -12.16
N ALA A 290 2.34 -37.05 -12.53
CA ALA A 290 2.71 -37.79 -13.73
C ALA A 290 2.52 -36.93 -14.99
N GLY A 291 3.39 -37.12 -15.98
CA GLY A 291 3.36 -36.39 -17.23
C GLY A 291 4.75 -35.99 -17.73
N THR A 292 4.80 -35.46 -18.94
CA THR A 292 6.02 -34.94 -19.55
C THR A 292 6.03 -33.41 -19.50
N PHE A 293 7.06 -32.84 -18.89
CA PHE A 293 7.24 -31.41 -18.69
C PHE A 293 8.39 -30.92 -19.56
N ALA A 294 8.09 -30.02 -20.51
CA ALA A 294 9.09 -29.40 -21.39
C ALA A 294 9.91 -28.29 -20.70
N GLY A 295 9.39 -27.75 -19.60
CA GLY A 295 10.06 -26.79 -18.74
C GLY A 295 10.80 -27.50 -17.61
N GLY A 296 12.11 -27.25 -17.50
CA GLY A 296 12.93 -27.65 -16.37
C GLY A 296 12.81 -26.69 -15.18
N LEU A 297 13.71 -26.86 -14.22
CA LEU A 297 13.89 -25.96 -13.08
C LEU A 297 15.27 -25.28 -13.17
N LEU A 298 15.28 -23.94 -13.15
CA LEU A 298 16.49 -23.14 -12.94
C LEU A 298 16.36 -22.41 -11.60
N VAL A 299 17.25 -22.73 -10.66
CA VAL A 299 17.42 -22.03 -9.39
C VAL A 299 18.37 -20.86 -9.60
N ALA A 300 17.83 -19.73 -10.06
CA ALA A 300 18.58 -18.51 -10.36
C ALA A 300 18.69 -17.52 -9.20
N GLN A 301 17.86 -17.68 -8.17
CA GLN A 301 17.77 -16.81 -7.00
C GLN A 301 17.65 -17.67 -5.74
N PRO A 302 18.31 -17.31 -4.63
CA PRO A 302 18.17 -18.01 -3.36
C PRO A 302 16.75 -17.84 -2.79
N TRP A 303 16.25 -18.85 -2.09
CA TRP A 303 15.09 -18.68 -1.21
C TRP A 303 15.52 -17.98 0.10
N SER A 304 14.56 -17.64 0.97
CA SER A 304 14.82 -16.99 2.27
C SER A 304 14.48 -17.91 3.44
N GLY A 305 15.05 -17.67 4.62
CA GLY A 305 14.68 -18.41 5.84
C GLY A 305 15.37 -19.75 6.07
N GLY A 306 16.37 -20.12 5.26
CA GLY A 306 17.04 -21.42 5.38
C GLY A 306 16.09 -22.58 5.05
N GLY A 307 16.08 -23.64 5.86
CA GLY A 307 15.24 -24.81 5.61
C GLY A 307 15.69 -25.61 4.38
N SER A 308 14.74 -26.26 3.69
CA SER A 308 15.05 -27.10 2.53
C SER A 308 13.94 -27.09 1.48
N ILE A 309 14.32 -27.31 0.22
CA ILE A 309 13.38 -27.52 -0.88
C ILE A 309 13.47 -28.97 -1.36
N ILE A 310 12.32 -29.62 -1.53
CA ILE A 310 12.23 -30.96 -2.12
C ILE A 310 11.46 -30.90 -3.43
N VAL A 311 12.09 -31.25 -4.54
CA VAL A 311 11.46 -31.40 -5.85
C VAL A 311 11.22 -32.89 -6.07
N THR A 312 9.97 -33.33 -6.04
CA THR A 312 9.62 -34.76 -6.10
C THR A 312 8.61 -35.03 -7.20
N GLY A 313 8.86 -36.06 -8.01
CA GLY A 313 7.92 -36.55 -9.01
C GLY A 313 7.11 -37.76 -8.54
N ALA A 314 6.21 -38.23 -9.41
CA ALA A 314 5.41 -39.43 -9.25
C ALA A 314 6.13 -40.70 -9.77
N GLY A 315 7.43 -40.82 -9.48
CA GLY A 315 8.30 -41.86 -10.00
C GLY A 315 8.65 -41.65 -11.48
N SER A 316 8.96 -42.72 -12.20
CA SER A 316 9.35 -42.66 -13.62
C SER A 316 8.26 -42.09 -14.55
N SER A 317 7.01 -41.97 -14.06
CA SER A 317 5.89 -41.38 -14.78
C SER A 317 5.94 -39.84 -14.86
N THR A 318 6.75 -39.19 -14.02
CA THR A 318 7.10 -37.78 -14.16
C THR A 318 8.38 -37.66 -14.99
N ILE A 319 8.31 -37.03 -16.14
CA ILE A 319 9.43 -36.87 -17.07
C ILE A 319 9.70 -35.39 -17.27
N ILE A 320 10.89 -34.92 -16.91
CA ILE A 320 11.37 -33.59 -17.29
C ILE A 320 12.20 -33.77 -18.56
N SER A 321 11.75 -33.17 -19.66
CA SER A 321 12.32 -33.32 -20.98
C SER A 321 12.55 -31.97 -21.63
N THR A 322 13.72 -31.39 -21.41
CA THR A 322 14.04 -30.04 -21.91
C THR A 322 14.75 -30.05 -23.26
N THR A 323 14.74 -28.91 -23.95
CA THR A 323 15.50 -28.68 -25.19
C THR A 323 16.41 -27.48 -24.99
N ASN A 324 17.71 -27.62 -25.32
CA ASN A 324 18.73 -26.56 -25.23
C ASN A 324 18.91 -25.95 -23.84
N LYS A 325 18.60 -26.69 -22.77
CA LYS A 325 18.78 -26.28 -21.38
C LYS A 325 18.77 -27.49 -20.46
N ASP A 326 19.36 -27.33 -19.29
CA ASP A 326 19.37 -28.37 -18.26
C ASP A 326 17.94 -28.68 -17.79
N ALA A 327 17.67 -29.94 -17.41
CA ALA A 327 16.38 -30.33 -16.86
C ALA A 327 16.20 -29.79 -15.43
N ILE A 328 17.24 -29.89 -14.59
CA ILE A 328 17.33 -29.22 -13.30
C ILE A 328 18.71 -28.55 -13.19
N SER A 329 18.76 -27.26 -12.90
CA SER A 329 20.01 -26.59 -12.60
C SER A 329 19.95 -25.54 -11.52
N ASN A 330 21.10 -25.27 -10.91
CA ASN A 330 21.30 -24.19 -9.94
C ASN A 330 22.44 -23.28 -10.37
N THR A 331 22.23 -21.97 -10.32
CA THR A 331 23.26 -20.94 -10.56
C THR A 331 23.37 -19.96 -9.39
N SER A 332 22.72 -20.24 -8.26
CA SER A 332 22.65 -19.39 -7.08
C SER A 332 23.26 -20.06 -5.84
N SER A 333 23.36 -19.33 -4.74
CA SER A 333 23.71 -19.92 -3.44
C SER A 333 22.48 -20.53 -2.81
N LEU A 334 22.52 -21.83 -2.50
CA LEU A 334 21.42 -22.51 -1.83
C LEU A 334 21.49 -22.26 -0.31
N PRO A 335 20.49 -21.63 0.32
CA PRO A 335 20.44 -21.40 1.77
C PRO A 335 20.36 -22.68 2.61
N GLY A 336 20.04 -23.82 1.99
CA GLY A 336 19.99 -25.15 2.57
C GLY A 336 20.02 -26.21 1.48
N ALA A 337 20.00 -27.49 1.84
CA ALA A 337 20.06 -28.56 0.83
C ALA A 337 18.76 -28.60 -0.01
N MET A 338 18.91 -28.80 -1.31
CA MET A 338 17.80 -29.13 -2.20
C MET A 338 17.81 -30.64 -2.49
N LEU A 339 16.67 -31.31 -2.39
CA LEU A 339 16.52 -32.73 -2.77
C LEU A 339 15.69 -32.87 -4.04
N VAL A 340 16.21 -33.56 -5.04
CA VAL A 340 15.52 -33.85 -6.31
C VAL A 340 15.29 -35.36 -6.43
N GLN A 341 14.04 -35.81 -6.52
CA GLN A 341 13.77 -37.24 -6.43
C GLN A 341 12.57 -37.76 -7.23
N ASN A 342 12.56 -39.07 -7.47
CA ASN A 342 11.41 -39.82 -7.99
C ASN A 342 10.89 -39.29 -9.33
N MET A 343 11.78 -39.08 -10.31
CA MET A 343 11.42 -38.61 -11.65
C MET A 343 12.43 -39.05 -12.70
N THR A 344 12.05 -38.94 -13.97
CA THR A 344 12.94 -39.11 -15.12
C THR A 344 13.48 -37.75 -15.56
N LEU A 345 14.80 -37.63 -15.75
CA LEU A 345 15.46 -36.44 -16.28
C LEU A 345 16.07 -36.75 -17.65
N GLN A 346 15.71 -35.98 -18.68
CA GLN A 346 16.24 -36.10 -20.03
C GLN A 346 16.33 -34.73 -20.72
N THR A 347 17.25 -34.59 -21.68
CA THR A 347 17.42 -33.35 -22.45
C THR A 347 17.67 -33.66 -23.93
N THR A 348 17.26 -32.73 -24.79
CA THR A 348 17.41 -32.82 -26.25
C THR A 348 18.26 -31.66 -26.77
N THR A 349 19.17 -31.94 -27.71
CA THR A 349 20.02 -30.96 -28.42
C THR A 349 21.06 -30.21 -27.56
N GLY A 350 20.76 -29.95 -26.29
CA GLY A 350 21.66 -29.30 -25.33
C GLY A 350 21.13 -29.37 -23.89
N GLY A 351 22.05 -29.29 -22.91
CA GLY A 351 21.76 -29.34 -21.48
C GLY A 351 21.95 -30.71 -20.83
N GLY A 352 22.10 -30.74 -19.50
CA GLY A 352 22.26 -31.91 -18.66
C GLY A 352 21.01 -32.23 -17.83
N GLY A 353 20.99 -33.40 -17.19
CA GLY A 353 19.88 -33.84 -16.35
C GLY A 353 19.79 -33.01 -15.07
N LEU A 354 20.83 -33.07 -14.23
CA LEU A 354 20.93 -32.33 -12.97
C LEU A 354 22.31 -31.69 -12.89
N VAL A 355 22.35 -30.35 -12.89
CA VAL A 355 23.62 -29.59 -12.92
C VAL A 355 23.64 -28.50 -11.86
N ASN A 356 24.60 -28.58 -10.94
CA ASN A 356 24.85 -27.51 -9.99
C ASN A 356 26.03 -26.66 -10.46
N TYR A 357 25.76 -25.41 -10.84
CA TYR A 357 26.78 -24.39 -11.11
C TYR A 357 27.01 -23.44 -9.93
N GLY A 358 26.10 -23.44 -8.96
CA GLY A 358 26.06 -22.50 -7.84
C GLY A 358 26.75 -23.02 -6.59
N VAL A 359 26.42 -22.40 -5.45
CA VAL A 359 26.97 -22.75 -4.14
C VAL A 359 25.96 -23.61 -3.39
N GLY A 360 26.44 -24.65 -2.71
CA GLY A 360 25.63 -25.53 -1.87
C GLY A 360 25.35 -26.88 -2.51
N THR A 361 24.47 -27.66 -1.88
CA THR A 361 24.28 -29.08 -2.20
C THR A 361 22.93 -29.35 -2.86
N ILE A 362 22.97 -30.02 -4.02
CA ILE A 362 21.81 -30.70 -4.59
C ILE A 362 21.95 -32.20 -4.31
N ASN A 363 21.08 -32.72 -3.46
CA ASN A 363 20.88 -34.15 -3.27
C ASN A 363 19.94 -34.70 -4.34
N PHE A 364 20.17 -35.94 -4.79
CA PHE A 364 19.23 -36.63 -5.65
C PHE A 364 19.03 -38.10 -5.29
N GLY A 365 17.85 -38.66 -5.57
CA GLY A 365 17.53 -40.05 -5.27
C GLY A 365 16.33 -40.56 -6.05
N GLY A 366 16.28 -41.86 -6.38
CA GLY A 366 15.17 -42.41 -7.16
C GLY A 366 14.99 -41.77 -8.55
N ILE A 367 16.06 -41.19 -9.10
CA ILE A 367 16.05 -40.58 -10.43
C ILE A 367 16.20 -41.66 -11.51
N THR A 368 15.53 -41.48 -12.64
CA THR A 368 15.86 -42.18 -13.88
C THR A 368 16.54 -41.21 -14.83
N PHE A 369 17.84 -41.37 -15.07
CA PHE A 369 18.53 -40.56 -16.08
C PHE A 369 18.27 -41.15 -17.46
N GLY A 370 17.43 -40.46 -18.23
CA GLY A 370 17.24 -40.69 -19.66
C GLY A 370 18.39 -40.06 -20.47
N ALA A 371 18.23 -40.00 -21.79
CA ALA A 371 19.26 -39.41 -22.65
C ALA A 371 19.43 -37.92 -22.32
N CYS A 372 20.67 -37.48 -22.08
CA CYS A 372 21.00 -36.08 -21.86
C CYS A 372 22.09 -35.63 -22.82
N ALA A 373 21.94 -34.44 -23.40
CA ALA A 373 22.90 -33.92 -24.38
C ALA A 373 24.29 -33.63 -23.77
N THR A 374 24.38 -33.30 -22.47
CA THR A 374 25.66 -33.09 -21.77
C THR A 374 25.89 -34.10 -20.65
N TYR A 375 25.44 -33.85 -19.43
CA TYR A 375 25.77 -34.67 -18.26
C TYR A 375 24.50 -35.24 -17.64
N HIS A 376 24.56 -36.38 -16.97
CA HIS A 376 23.45 -36.80 -16.11
C HIS A 376 23.46 -36.03 -14.78
N ALA A 377 24.56 -36.11 -14.03
CA ALA A 377 24.75 -35.44 -12.76
C ALA A 377 26.08 -34.68 -12.77
N ALA A 378 26.03 -33.36 -12.58
CA ALA A 378 27.21 -32.51 -12.70
C ALA A 378 27.33 -31.46 -11.60
N ALA A 379 28.54 -31.31 -11.05
CA ALA A 379 28.92 -30.22 -10.16
C ALA A 379 30.04 -29.39 -10.79
N ILE A 380 29.77 -28.11 -11.04
CA ILE A 380 30.64 -27.21 -11.81
C ILE A 380 30.81 -25.90 -11.04
N GLY A 381 31.92 -25.74 -10.31
CA GLY A 381 32.22 -24.56 -9.50
C GLY A 381 32.67 -24.92 -8.09
N GLY A 382 33.53 -24.09 -7.49
CA GLY A 382 34.31 -24.44 -6.28
C GLY A 382 33.52 -24.75 -5.01
N SER A 383 32.20 -24.55 -5.01
CA SER A 383 31.30 -24.92 -3.90
C SER A 383 30.01 -25.57 -4.39
N ALA A 384 30.00 -26.03 -5.64
CA ALA A 384 28.93 -26.82 -6.19
C ALA A 384 29.08 -28.27 -5.70
N VAL A 385 28.05 -28.79 -5.04
CA VAL A 385 27.99 -30.18 -4.63
C VAL A 385 26.77 -30.85 -5.24
N VAL A 386 26.96 -32.03 -5.81
CA VAL A 386 25.88 -32.94 -6.23
C VAL A 386 26.08 -34.27 -5.54
N GLN A 387 25.05 -34.76 -4.85
CA GLN A 387 25.17 -35.99 -4.06
C GLN A 387 24.00 -36.93 -4.32
N ALA A 388 24.29 -38.17 -4.65
CA ALA A 388 23.29 -39.23 -4.69
C ALA A 388 23.01 -39.72 -3.26
N VAL A 389 21.73 -39.77 -2.87
CA VAL A 389 21.30 -40.18 -1.51
C VAL A 389 20.38 -41.40 -1.50
N ALA A 390 20.03 -41.93 -2.68
CA ALA A 390 19.27 -43.17 -2.81
C ALA A 390 19.56 -43.83 -4.17
N ASN A 391 19.26 -45.13 -4.27
CA ASN A 391 19.38 -45.89 -5.51
C ASN A 391 18.66 -45.20 -6.67
N TYR A 392 19.24 -45.30 -7.87
CA TYR A 392 18.72 -44.64 -9.06
C TYR A 392 19.06 -45.45 -10.34
N SER A 393 18.44 -45.07 -11.44
CA SER A 393 18.52 -45.79 -12.71
C SER A 393 19.07 -44.92 -13.83
N ILE A 394 19.67 -45.56 -14.84
CA ILE A 394 20.24 -44.93 -16.03
C ILE A 394 19.71 -45.69 -17.25
N THR A 395 18.96 -45.01 -18.10
CA THR A 395 18.30 -45.60 -19.28
C THR A 395 18.74 -44.97 -20.59
N GLY A 396 19.38 -43.79 -20.56
CA GLY A 396 19.93 -43.13 -21.74
C GLY A 396 21.39 -42.75 -21.56
N GLY A 397 22.05 -42.37 -22.66
CA GLY A 397 23.44 -41.94 -22.68
C GLY A 397 23.62 -40.42 -22.48
N ALA A 398 24.87 -40.01 -22.27
CA ALA A 398 25.28 -38.61 -22.12
C ALA A 398 26.76 -38.42 -22.52
N ILE A 399 27.30 -37.21 -22.42
CA ILE A 399 28.76 -37.01 -22.47
C ILE A 399 29.43 -37.74 -21.31
N SER A 400 28.89 -37.56 -20.09
CA SER A 400 29.30 -38.28 -18.89
C SER A 400 28.12 -38.50 -17.95
N HIS A 401 28.14 -39.59 -17.19
CA HIS A 401 27.14 -39.80 -16.15
C HIS A 401 27.43 -38.91 -14.95
N LEU A 402 28.65 -39.01 -14.40
CA LEU A 402 29.13 -38.18 -13.30
C LEU A 402 30.14 -37.18 -13.84
N PHE A 403 29.93 -35.90 -13.56
CA PHE A 403 30.83 -34.84 -14.01
C PHE A 403 31.18 -33.86 -12.89
N ALA A 404 32.47 -33.68 -12.62
CA ALA A 404 32.96 -32.70 -11.67
C ALA A 404 33.97 -31.76 -12.34
N ALA A 405 33.75 -30.46 -12.24
CA ALA A 405 34.65 -29.47 -12.83
C ALA A 405 34.79 -28.19 -11.99
N THR A 406 35.89 -27.48 -12.19
CA THR A 406 36.11 -26.13 -11.64
C THR A 406 35.97 -26.12 -10.10
N GLY A 407 36.51 -27.13 -9.43
CA GLY A 407 36.40 -27.32 -7.98
C GLY A 407 35.06 -27.91 -7.48
N GLY A 408 34.15 -28.28 -8.37
CA GLY A 408 32.88 -28.93 -7.99
C GLY A 408 33.09 -30.36 -7.50
N SER A 409 32.18 -30.84 -6.65
CA SER A 409 32.25 -32.16 -6.03
C SER A 409 30.99 -33.00 -6.30
N VAL A 410 31.19 -34.25 -6.71
CA VAL A 410 30.12 -35.24 -6.89
C VAL A 410 30.34 -36.42 -5.94
N PHE A 411 29.32 -36.76 -5.16
CA PHE A 411 29.33 -37.87 -4.20
C PHE A 411 28.29 -38.92 -4.58
N VAL A 412 28.71 -40.18 -4.74
CA VAL A 412 27.81 -41.31 -5.03
C VAL A 412 28.34 -42.52 -4.25
N GLU A 413 27.77 -42.81 -3.08
CA GLU A 413 28.40 -43.74 -2.13
C GLU A 413 27.41 -44.78 -1.59
N GLY A 414 27.77 -46.06 -1.64
CA GLY A 414 27.00 -47.16 -1.05
C GLY A 414 25.66 -47.45 -1.73
N LEU A 415 25.51 -47.13 -3.02
CA LEU A 415 24.25 -47.21 -3.76
C LEU A 415 24.27 -48.27 -4.86
N THR A 416 23.08 -48.74 -5.23
CA THR A 416 22.84 -49.55 -6.43
C THR A 416 22.40 -48.66 -7.59
N LEU A 417 23.17 -48.72 -8.68
CA LEU A 417 22.91 -48.03 -9.94
C LEU A 417 22.44 -49.06 -10.98
N THR A 418 21.22 -48.90 -11.46
CA THR A 418 20.64 -49.82 -12.46
C THR A 418 20.73 -49.23 -13.86
N LEU A 419 21.46 -49.90 -14.76
CA LEU A 419 21.63 -49.52 -16.15
C LEU A 419 20.76 -50.39 -17.05
N THR A 420 19.96 -49.75 -17.90
CA THR A 420 19.10 -50.44 -18.87
C THR A 420 19.40 -49.93 -20.27
N GLY A 421 19.46 -50.82 -21.26
CA GLY A 421 19.64 -50.46 -22.67
C GLY A 421 21.08 -50.13 -23.09
N THR A 422 22.07 -50.46 -22.27
CA THR A 422 23.50 -50.19 -22.49
C THR A 422 23.81 -48.72 -22.82
N PRO A 423 23.56 -47.77 -21.89
CA PRO A 423 23.87 -46.35 -22.08
C PRO A 423 25.28 -46.08 -22.61
N ALA A 424 25.39 -45.14 -23.54
CA ALA A 424 26.67 -44.72 -24.12
C ALA A 424 27.15 -43.41 -23.50
N PHE A 425 28.42 -43.36 -23.07
CA PHE A 425 29.05 -42.16 -22.53
C PHE A 425 30.17 -41.67 -23.46
N VAL A 426 29.96 -40.51 -24.08
CA VAL A 426 30.82 -40.01 -25.16
C VAL A 426 32.24 -39.73 -24.67
N SER A 427 32.39 -39.14 -23.48
CA SER A 427 33.72 -38.87 -22.90
C SER A 427 34.15 -39.96 -21.92
N ALA A 428 33.34 -40.23 -20.90
CA ALA A 428 33.54 -41.30 -19.93
C ALA A 428 32.33 -41.43 -19.00
N PHE A 429 32.13 -42.58 -18.35
CA PHE A 429 31.11 -42.75 -17.32
C PHE A 429 31.30 -41.75 -16.17
N ALA A 430 32.49 -41.72 -15.56
CA ALA A 430 32.87 -40.72 -14.55
C ALA A 430 33.98 -39.79 -15.09
N ARG A 431 33.75 -38.48 -15.10
CA ARG A 431 34.71 -37.51 -15.64
C ARG A 431 34.94 -36.35 -14.67
N ALA A 432 36.19 -36.18 -14.25
CA ALA A 432 36.59 -35.07 -13.39
C ALA A 432 37.71 -34.25 -14.06
N LEU A 433 37.59 -32.92 -14.03
CA LEU A 433 38.58 -32.00 -14.57
C LEU A 433 38.68 -30.70 -13.79
N SER A 434 39.74 -29.92 -13.98
CA SER A 434 39.94 -28.59 -13.39
C SER A 434 39.64 -28.54 -11.88
N LEU A 435 40.37 -29.34 -11.09
CA LEU A 435 40.19 -29.47 -9.64
C LEU A 435 38.84 -30.08 -9.19
N GLY A 436 38.03 -30.62 -10.10
CA GLY A 436 36.81 -31.33 -9.74
C GLY A 436 37.10 -32.63 -8.96
N ALA A 437 36.18 -33.00 -8.08
CA ALA A 437 36.26 -34.22 -7.30
C ALA A 437 35.04 -35.12 -7.53
N ILE A 438 35.27 -36.41 -7.80
CA ILE A 438 34.22 -37.44 -7.77
C ILE A 438 34.62 -38.44 -6.69
N ILE A 439 33.75 -38.61 -5.70
CA ILE A 439 33.87 -39.65 -4.67
C ILE A 439 32.79 -40.69 -4.95
N ALA A 440 33.20 -41.89 -5.29
CA ALA A 440 32.32 -42.96 -5.73
C ALA A 440 32.72 -44.30 -5.09
N ASP A 441 32.25 -44.55 -3.87
CA ASP A 441 32.61 -45.72 -3.07
C ASP A 441 31.42 -46.69 -2.89
N GLY A 442 31.68 -47.98 -2.69
CA GLY A 442 30.65 -48.97 -2.34
C GLY A 442 29.52 -49.16 -3.35
N LEU A 443 29.70 -48.77 -4.61
CA LEU A 443 28.67 -48.85 -5.65
C LEU A 443 28.48 -50.26 -6.19
N THR A 444 27.23 -50.61 -6.44
CA THR A 444 26.83 -51.81 -7.18
C THR A 444 26.20 -51.42 -8.50
N PHE A 445 26.74 -51.93 -9.62
CA PHE A 445 26.20 -51.69 -10.96
C PHE A 445 25.43 -52.92 -11.45
N SER A 446 24.18 -52.73 -11.87
CA SER A 446 23.40 -53.77 -12.56
C SER A 446 23.20 -53.36 -14.02
N GLY A 447 23.76 -54.12 -14.96
CA GLY A 447 23.75 -53.80 -16.40
C GLY A 447 25.11 -53.30 -16.90
N ALA A 448 25.14 -52.84 -18.16
CA ALA A 448 26.37 -52.45 -18.84
C ALA A 448 26.27 -51.02 -19.41
N ALA A 449 27.42 -50.42 -19.72
CA ALA A 449 27.54 -49.16 -20.46
C ALA A 449 28.65 -49.25 -21.51
N THR A 450 28.61 -48.36 -22.50
CA THR A 450 29.70 -48.17 -23.48
C THR A 450 30.38 -46.81 -23.29
N GLY A 451 31.63 -46.70 -23.73
CA GLY A 451 32.50 -45.56 -23.50
C GLY A 451 33.63 -45.87 -22.50
N ALA A 452 34.48 -44.87 -22.27
CA ALA A 452 35.55 -44.96 -21.27
C ALA A 452 34.98 -45.03 -19.85
N ARG A 453 35.58 -45.85 -18.98
CA ARG A 453 35.14 -45.98 -17.58
C ARG A 453 35.30 -44.69 -16.78
N TYR A 454 36.44 -44.03 -16.97
CA TYR A 454 36.71 -42.76 -16.32
C TYR A 454 37.66 -41.89 -17.15
N ALA A 455 37.61 -40.58 -16.90
CA ALA A 455 38.59 -39.62 -17.39
C ALA A 455 38.88 -38.59 -16.29
N VAL A 456 40.11 -38.57 -15.78
CA VAL A 456 40.55 -37.65 -14.74
C VAL A 456 41.71 -36.79 -15.22
N LEU A 457 41.52 -35.48 -15.25
CA LEU A 457 42.42 -34.54 -15.94
C LEU A 457 42.61 -33.26 -15.12
N LEU A 458 43.66 -32.49 -15.38
CA LEU A 458 43.83 -31.13 -14.87
C LEU A 458 43.69 -31.03 -13.34
N ASN A 459 44.50 -31.82 -12.63
CA ASN A 459 44.55 -31.89 -11.16
C ASN A 459 43.22 -32.28 -10.47
N ALA A 460 42.29 -32.87 -11.21
CA ALA A 460 41.06 -33.42 -10.64
C ALA A 460 41.30 -34.77 -9.94
N ILE A 461 40.31 -35.21 -9.16
CA ILE A 461 40.37 -36.47 -8.42
C ILE A 461 39.11 -37.29 -8.70
N ILE A 462 39.30 -38.58 -8.96
CA ILE A 462 38.23 -39.59 -8.89
C ILE A 462 38.69 -40.62 -7.86
N ASN A 463 37.98 -40.73 -6.75
CA ASN A 463 38.29 -41.66 -5.68
C ASN A 463 37.19 -42.70 -5.57
N THR A 464 37.55 -43.95 -5.82
CA THR A 464 36.71 -45.13 -5.69
C THR A 464 37.02 -45.96 -4.45
N VAL A 465 38.07 -45.58 -3.69
CA VAL A 465 38.59 -46.27 -2.50
C VAL A 465 39.14 -47.68 -2.78
N THR A 466 38.96 -48.21 -4.00
CA THR A 466 39.38 -49.55 -4.39
C THR A 466 40.62 -49.59 -5.28
N GLY A 467 40.98 -48.50 -5.95
CA GLY A 467 42.00 -48.46 -7.00
C GLY A 467 41.66 -49.28 -8.25
N ASN A 468 40.48 -49.90 -8.33
CA ASN A 468 40.11 -50.77 -9.43
C ASN A 468 39.83 -49.97 -10.70
N VAL A 469 40.75 -49.97 -11.66
CA VAL A 469 40.58 -49.29 -12.96
C VAL A 469 39.37 -49.75 -13.78
N ASN A 470 38.74 -50.87 -13.40
CA ASN A 470 37.52 -51.40 -13.99
C ASN A 470 36.25 -51.12 -13.15
N TYR A 471 36.33 -50.28 -12.11
CA TYR A 471 35.23 -50.04 -11.15
C TYR A 471 33.96 -49.53 -11.82
N PHE A 472 34.07 -48.52 -12.69
CA PHE A 472 32.92 -47.97 -13.41
C PHE A 472 32.54 -48.80 -14.65
N PRO A 473 31.24 -48.85 -15.02
CA PRO A 473 30.79 -49.43 -16.28
C PRO A 473 31.44 -48.78 -17.50
N GLY A 474 31.73 -49.58 -18.53
CA GLY A 474 32.32 -49.11 -19.79
C GLY A 474 33.05 -50.23 -20.52
N ASN A 475 33.15 -50.09 -21.84
CA ASN A 475 33.87 -51.03 -22.72
C ASN A 475 35.26 -50.52 -23.15
N SER A 476 35.61 -49.27 -22.81
CA SER A 476 36.93 -48.69 -23.08
C SER A 476 37.66 -48.39 -21.76
N ALA A 477 38.99 -48.52 -21.77
CA ALA A 477 39.83 -48.21 -20.62
C ALA A 477 39.66 -46.74 -20.18
N GLY A 478 39.77 -46.49 -18.87
CA GLY A 478 39.81 -45.12 -18.35
C GLY A 478 41.18 -44.46 -18.55
N SER A 479 41.24 -43.15 -18.33
CA SER A 479 42.47 -42.35 -18.49
C SER A 479 42.69 -41.37 -17.34
N ALA A 480 43.96 -41.13 -17.03
CA ALA A 480 44.42 -40.11 -16.10
C ALA A 480 45.55 -39.29 -16.77
N ALA A 481 45.44 -37.97 -16.80
CA ALA A 481 46.48 -37.10 -17.36
C ALA A 481 46.52 -35.72 -16.69
N SER A 482 47.56 -34.93 -16.98
CA SER A 482 47.71 -33.55 -16.49
C SER A 482 47.49 -33.41 -14.98
N GLY A 483 48.11 -34.30 -14.20
CA GLY A 483 48.02 -34.32 -12.73
C GLY A 483 46.72 -34.90 -12.16
N GLY A 484 45.78 -35.34 -13.00
CA GLY A 484 44.57 -36.02 -12.55
C GLY A 484 44.87 -37.34 -11.85
N GLN A 485 44.16 -37.63 -10.76
CA GLN A 485 44.37 -38.83 -9.93
C GLN A 485 43.13 -39.71 -9.90
N TYR A 486 43.34 -41.00 -10.19
CA TYR A 486 42.34 -42.04 -10.00
C TYR A 486 42.83 -42.95 -8.88
N ALA A 487 42.04 -43.09 -7.82
CA ALA A 487 42.40 -43.84 -6.61
C ALA A 487 41.32 -44.82 -6.18
#